data_AF-D1C7G4-F1
#
_entry.id   AF-D1C7G4-F1
#
_cell.length_a   1.000
_cell.length_b   1.000
_cell.length_c   1.000
_cell.angle_alpha   90.00
_cell.angle_beta   90.00
_cell.angle_gamma   90.00
#
_symmetry.space_group_name_H-M   'P 1'
#
loop_
_entity.id
_entity.type
_entity.pdbx_description
1 polymer ?
#
loop_
_entity_poly.entity_id
_entity_poly.type
_entity_poly.pdbx_seq_one_letter_code
_entity_poly.pdbx_strand_id
1 'polypeptide(L)'
;MVLAMFVDAGQAQLLSDLASAGLNITPTILEPEECPPFSNPPTSEFAKGIYEAQSNRVAGIDDQRIQLRTAFIQSNSWQPVDLLDEELKLAYYLQSRQARDVARARASGFRYKRIHPGEAECAAVAINRGWELWTDDGGIVGLVRALYPDCQVVRTCALLVRAVQRGLIPCADAAHLYNTVFRVQLGLRTSVSLRCDGEQATCR
;
A
#
# COMPACT_ATOMS: atom_id res chain seq x y z
N MET A 1 -3.20 -2.61 2.28
CA MET A 1 -2.48 -2.06 1.12
C MET A 1 -2.74 -0.55 1.02
N VAL A 2 -1.69 0.28 0.95
CA VAL A 2 -1.79 1.76 0.89
C VAL A 2 -2.43 2.23 -0.42
N LEU A 3 -2.00 1.66 -1.55
CA LEU A 3 -2.43 2.05 -2.89
C LEU A 3 -3.97 2.09 -3.05
N ALA A 4 -4.64 0.97 -2.76
CA ALA A 4 -6.09 0.88 -2.87
C ALA A 4 -6.83 1.90 -1.99
N MET A 5 -6.32 2.25 -0.82
CA MET A 5 -6.98 3.22 0.07
C MET A 5 -7.03 4.60 -0.55
N PHE A 6 -5.91 5.08 -1.09
CA PHE A 6 -5.86 6.38 -1.72
C PHE A 6 -6.63 6.39 -3.05
N VAL A 7 -6.50 5.35 -3.87
CA VAL A 7 -7.24 5.31 -5.15
C VAL A 7 -8.75 5.24 -4.92
N ASP A 8 -9.22 4.36 -4.03
CA ASP A 8 -10.66 4.21 -3.74
C ASP A 8 -11.26 5.46 -3.08
N ALA A 9 -10.44 6.29 -2.43
CA ALA A 9 -10.84 7.59 -1.89
C ALA A 9 -10.77 8.74 -2.91
N GLY A 10 -10.36 8.49 -4.16
CA GLY A 10 -10.16 9.53 -5.17
C GLY A 10 -8.92 10.40 -4.93
N GLN A 11 -7.94 9.90 -4.17
CA GLN A 11 -6.71 10.60 -3.74
C GLN A 11 -5.46 10.01 -4.38
N ALA A 12 -5.57 9.43 -5.58
CA ALA A 12 -4.44 8.85 -6.29
C ALA A 12 -3.34 9.88 -6.60
N GLN A 13 -3.73 11.11 -6.96
CA GLN A 13 -2.79 12.19 -7.25
C GLN A 13 -1.92 12.51 -6.02
N LEU A 14 -2.50 12.49 -4.82
CA LEU A 14 -1.77 12.73 -3.57
C LEU A 14 -0.65 11.70 -3.34
N LEU A 15 -0.85 10.44 -3.73
CA LEU A 15 0.23 9.43 -3.68
C LEU A 15 1.34 9.75 -4.67
N SER A 16 0.99 10.13 -5.90
CA SER A 16 1.96 10.50 -6.92
C SER A 16 2.81 11.71 -6.47
N ASP A 17 2.16 12.75 -5.94
CA ASP A 17 2.83 13.95 -5.44
C ASP A 17 3.73 13.68 -4.22
N LEU A 18 3.37 12.70 -3.40
CA LEU A 18 4.22 12.24 -2.29
C LEU A 18 5.46 11.48 -2.79
N ALA A 19 5.34 10.76 -3.90
CA ALA A 19 6.38 9.93 -4.50
C ALA A 19 7.27 10.76 -5.43
N SER A 20 8.11 11.63 -4.85
CA SER A 20 8.95 12.58 -5.62
C SER A 20 9.89 11.93 -6.64
N ALA A 21 10.24 10.65 -6.48
CA ALA A 21 11.06 9.87 -7.40
C ALA A 21 10.23 8.92 -8.31
N GLY A 22 8.91 9.06 -8.30
CA GLY A 22 7.96 8.19 -9.00
C GLY A 22 7.29 7.18 -8.06
N LEU A 23 5.99 6.96 -8.27
CA LEU A 23 5.22 5.92 -7.61
C LEU A 23 5.47 4.58 -8.33
N ASN A 24 6.37 3.77 -7.78
CA ASN A 24 6.78 2.49 -8.34
C ASN A 24 5.92 1.36 -7.78
N ILE A 25 5.30 0.55 -8.63
CA ILE A 25 4.38 -0.50 -8.23
C ILE A 25 4.80 -1.84 -8.83
N THR A 26 4.85 -2.87 -8.00
CA THR A 26 5.29 -4.21 -8.42
C THR A 26 4.14 -5.00 -9.07
N PRO A 27 4.42 -5.92 -10.01
CA PRO A 27 3.39 -6.56 -10.85
C PRO A 27 2.35 -7.37 -10.06
N THR A 28 2.72 -7.96 -8.92
CA THR A 28 1.74 -8.67 -8.07
C THR A 28 0.72 -7.72 -7.43
N ILE A 29 1.05 -6.44 -7.26
CA ILE A 29 0.12 -5.41 -6.80
C ILE A 29 -0.70 -4.91 -7.98
N LEU A 30 -0.04 -4.48 -9.05
CA LEU A 30 -0.69 -3.90 -10.22
C LEU A 30 0.08 -4.27 -11.49
N GLU A 31 -0.60 -4.94 -12.40
CA GLU A 31 -0.10 -5.32 -13.72
C GLU A 31 -0.78 -4.44 -14.79
N PRO A 32 -0.05 -3.60 -15.54
CA PRO A 32 -0.64 -2.71 -16.56
C PRO A 32 -1.57 -3.40 -17.55
N GLU A 33 -1.25 -4.64 -17.94
CA GLU A 33 -2.02 -5.40 -18.93
C GLU A 33 -3.35 -5.95 -18.36
N GLU A 34 -3.51 -6.03 -17.04
CA GLU A 34 -4.73 -6.49 -16.37
C GLU A 34 -5.75 -5.36 -16.18
N CYS A 35 -6.34 -4.90 -17.28
CA CYS A 35 -7.38 -3.86 -17.29
C CYS A 35 -8.78 -4.44 -17.61
N PRO A 36 -9.87 -3.94 -16.99
CA PRO A 36 -11.22 -4.32 -17.38
C PRO A 36 -11.55 -3.90 -18.84
N PRO A 37 -12.47 -4.61 -19.52
CA PRO A 37 -13.22 -5.78 -19.04
C PRO A 37 -12.36 -7.05 -18.97
N PHE A 38 -12.53 -7.83 -17.90
CA PHE A 38 -11.74 -9.05 -17.67
C PHE A 38 -12.36 -10.27 -18.35
N SER A 39 -11.58 -10.95 -19.18
CA SER A 39 -11.96 -12.24 -19.78
C SER A 39 -11.71 -13.43 -18.86
N ASN A 40 -10.71 -13.33 -17.98
CA ASN A 40 -10.32 -14.33 -16.99
C ASN A 40 -10.08 -13.67 -15.63
N PRO A 41 -10.10 -14.42 -14.51
CA PRO A 41 -9.72 -13.89 -13.22
C PRO A 41 -8.30 -13.30 -13.25
N PRO A 42 -8.11 -12.01 -12.91
CA PRO A 42 -6.80 -11.38 -12.92
C PRO A 42 -5.91 -11.90 -11.78
N THR A 43 -4.60 -11.68 -11.88
CA THR A 43 -3.59 -12.15 -10.93
C THR A 43 -3.12 -11.06 -9.97
N SER A 44 -3.04 -9.80 -10.41
CA SER A 44 -2.64 -8.67 -9.58
C SER A 44 -3.71 -8.30 -8.55
N GLU A 45 -3.29 -7.91 -7.35
CA GLU A 45 -4.20 -7.59 -6.24
C GLU A 45 -5.16 -6.44 -6.59
N PHE A 46 -4.69 -5.46 -7.36
CA PHE A 46 -5.47 -4.30 -7.73
C PHE A 46 -6.59 -4.64 -8.71
N ALA A 47 -6.29 -5.41 -9.75
CA ALA A 47 -7.26 -5.87 -10.74
C ALA A 47 -8.26 -6.89 -10.16
N LYS A 48 -7.82 -7.79 -9.26
CA LYS A 48 -8.71 -8.67 -8.51
C LYS A 48 -9.80 -7.90 -7.78
N GLY A 49 -9.45 -6.79 -7.14
CA GLY A 49 -10.45 -5.97 -6.45
C GLY A 49 -11.48 -5.31 -7.39
N ILE A 50 -11.13 -5.06 -8.66
CA ILE A 50 -12.11 -4.62 -9.68
C ILE A 50 -12.99 -5.80 -10.09
N TYR A 51 -12.38 -6.95 -10.39
CA TYR A 51 -13.09 -8.17 -10.80
C TYR A 51 -14.12 -8.63 -9.74
N GLU A 52 -13.74 -8.61 -8.46
CA GLU A 52 -14.62 -8.95 -7.33
C GLU A 52 -15.77 -7.95 -7.18
N ALA A 53 -15.51 -6.64 -7.33
CA ALA A 53 -16.53 -5.60 -7.29
C ALA A 53 -17.53 -5.71 -8.44
N GLN A 54 -17.08 -6.16 -9.63
CA GLN A 54 -17.97 -6.46 -10.76
C GLN A 54 -18.84 -7.70 -10.49
N SER A 55 -18.30 -8.71 -9.82
CA SER A 55 -19.00 -9.98 -9.58
C SER A 55 -20.04 -9.90 -8.45
N ASN A 56 -19.81 -9.07 -7.43
CA ASN A 56 -20.67 -8.92 -6.24
C ASN A 56 -21.26 -7.51 -6.14
N ARG A 57 -21.68 -6.95 -7.28
CA ARG A 57 -21.98 -5.54 -7.47
C ARG A 57 -23.05 -4.99 -6.52
N VAL A 58 -22.65 -4.02 -5.70
CA VAL A 58 -23.51 -3.06 -5.00
C VAL A 58 -23.54 -1.76 -5.81
N ALA A 59 -24.67 -1.47 -6.46
CA ALA A 59 -24.84 -0.31 -7.32
C ALA A 59 -24.43 1.00 -6.62
N GLY A 60 -23.72 1.88 -7.33
CA GLY A 60 -23.20 3.15 -6.80
C GLY A 60 -21.83 3.04 -6.12
N ILE A 61 -21.67 2.18 -5.10
CA ILE A 61 -20.41 2.05 -4.36
C ILE A 61 -19.34 1.35 -5.20
N ASP A 62 -19.70 0.19 -5.76
CA ASP A 62 -18.74 -0.57 -6.57
C ASP A 62 -18.47 0.11 -7.91
N ASP A 63 -19.43 0.87 -8.44
CA ASP A 63 -19.26 1.63 -9.68
C ASP A 63 -18.18 2.71 -9.54
N GLN A 64 -18.18 3.47 -8.43
CA GLN A 64 -17.14 4.47 -8.18
C GLN A 64 -15.77 3.81 -7.99
N ARG A 65 -15.68 2.72 -7.21
CA ARG A 65 -14.41 1.99 -7.03
C ARG A 65 -13.86 1.49 -8.36
N ILE A 66 -14.70 0.84 -9.17
CA ILE A 66 -14.32 0.33 -10.50
C ILE A 66 -13.81 1.49 -11.37
N GLN A 67 -14.53 2.62 -11.39
CA GLN A 67 -14.13 3.79 -12.18
C GLN A 67 -12.78 4.36 -11.73
N LEU A 68 -12.60 4.60 -10.43
CA LEU A 68 -11.37 5.18 -9.87
C LEU A 68 -10.17 4.28 -10.10
N ARG A 69 -10.31 2.98 -9.86
CA ARG A 69 -9.24 2.02 -10.11
C ARG A 69 -8.90 1.90 -11.58
N THR A 70 -9.90 1.79 -12.46
CA THR A 70 -9.66 1.71 -13.92
C THR A 70 -8.93 2.96 -14.42
N ALA A 71 -9.36 4.15 -13.98
CA ALA A 71 -8.69 5.40 -14.32
C ALA A 71 -7.25 5.44 -13.82
N PHE A 72 -6.97 4.90 -12.62
CA PHE A 72 -5.62 4.83 -12.09
C PHE A 72 -4.71 3.90 -12.90
N ILE A 73 -5.19 2.70 -13.27
CA ILE A 73 -4.45 1.76 -14.13
C ILE A 73 -4.02 2.44 -15.43
N GLN A 74 -4.93 3.20 -16.04
CA GLN A 74 -4.70 3.87 -17.33
C GLN A 74 -3.93 5.20 -17.21
N SER A 75 -3.58 5.63 -16.00
CA SER A 75 -2.89 6.90 -15.77
C SER A 75 -1.37 6.77 -15.88
N ASN A 76 -0.69 7.89 -16.15
CA ASN A 76 0.77 8.00 -16.10
C ASN A 76 1.29 8.38 -14.71
N SER A 77 0.49 8.14 -13.65
CA SER A 77 0.81 8.57 -12.28
C SER A 77 1.67 7.57 -11.49
N TRP A 78 2.05 6.47 -12.12
CA TRP A 78 2.84 5.40 -11.54
C TRP A 78 3.70 4.72 -12.62
N GLN A 79 4.66 3.90 -12.19
CA GLN A 79 5.55 3.14 -13.06
C GLN A 79 5.59 1.67 -12.64
N PRO A 80 5.52 0.72 -13.59
CA PRO A 80 5.70 -0.69 -13.28
C PRO A 80 7.15 -0.96 -12.88
N VAL A 81 7.35 -1.89 -11.96
CA VAL A 81 8.68 -2.36 -11.57
C VAL A 81 9.02 -3.64 -12.31
N ASP A 82 10.07 -3.61 -13.10
CA ASP A 82 10.71 -4.82 -13.63
C ASP A 82 11.51 -5.51 -12.51
N LEU A 83 11.10 -6.71 -12.13
CA LEU A 83 11.71 -7.43 -11.00
C LEU A 83 13.05 -8.06 -11.37
N LEU A 84 14.01 -7.94 -10.46
CA LEU A 84 15.31 -8.62 -10.55
C LEU A 84 15.23 -10.03 -9.95
N ASP A 85 16.11 -10.93 -10.39
CA ASP A 85 16.18 -12.31 -9.87
C ASP A 85 16.42 -12.33 -8.35
N GLU A 86 17.27 -11.44 -7.82
CA GLU A 86 17.46 -11.32 -6.38
C GLU A 86 16.21 -10.85 -5.63
N GLU A 87 15.37 -10.01 -6.26
CA GLU A 87 14.12 -9.52 -5.67
C GLU A 87 13.09 -10.64 -5.60
N LEU A 88 12.99 -11.47 -6.64
CA LEU A 88 12.14 -12.66 -6.65
C LEU A 88 12.57 -13.67 -5.58
N LYS A 89 13.88 -13.95 -5.46
CA LYS A 89 14.43 -14.84 -4.43
C LYS A 89 14.15 -14.30 -3.03
N LEU A 90 14.32 -13.00 -2.83
CA LEU A 90 14.06 -12.34 -1.56
C LEU A 90 12.55 -12.36 -1.22
N ALA A 91 11.67 -12.06 -2.17
CA ALA A 91 10.23 -12.15 -1.98
C ALA A 91 9.78 -13.57 -1.59
N TYR A 92 10.37 -14.60 -2.19
CA TYR A 92 10.14 -15.99 -1.79
C TYR A 92 10.64 -16.27 -0.36
N TYR A 93 11.85 -15.81 -0.03
CA TYR A 93 12.40 -15.95 1.31
C TYR A 93 11.53 -15.27 2.37
N LEU A 94 11.04 -14.06 2.14
CA LEU A 94 10.19 -13.31 3.08
C LEU A 94 8.88 -14.05 3.42
N GLN A 95 8.38 -14.89 2.52
CA GLN A 95 7.20 -15.74 2.76
C GLN A 95 7.52 -17.06 3.49
N SER A 96 8.81 -17.44 3.53
CA SER A 96 9.26 -18.72 4.05
C SER A 96 9.10 -18.86 5.56
N ARG A 97 9.07 -20.10 6.07
CA ARG A 97 9.16 -20.37 7.52
C ARG A 97 10.50 -19.92 8.09
N GLN A 98 11.56 -20.03 7.32
CA GLN A 98 12.91 -19.67 7.73
C GLN A 98 13.02 -18.18 8.08
N ALA A 99 12.56 -17.28 7.21
CA ALA A 99 12.58 -15.84 7.49
C ALA A 99 11.84 -15.50 8.80
N ARG A 100 10.74 -16.20 9.06
CA ARG A 100 9.92 -16.02 10.26
C ARG A 100 10.64 -16.45 11.52
N ASP A 101 11.32 -17.60 11.47
CA ASP A 101 12.06 -18.12 12.62
C ASP A 101 13.26 -17.22 12.94
N VAL A 102 13.97 -16.72 11.92
CA VAL A 102 15.05 -15.72 12.09
C VAL A 102 14.52 -14.41 12.69
N ALA A 103 13.39 -13.90 12.19
CA ALA A 103 12.80 -12.67 12.70
C ALA A 103 12.35 -12.80 14.17
N ARG A 104 11.77 -13.94 14.55
CA ARG A 104 11.38 -14.23 15.95
C ARG A 104 12.57 -14.27 16.89
N ALA A 105 13.69 -14.84 16.44
CA ALA A 105 14.92 -14.87 17.23
C ALA A 105 15.49 -13.47 17.48
N ARG A 106 15.29 -12.53 16.53
CA ARG A 106 15.76 -11.14 16.64
C ARG A 106 14.81 -10.22 17.38
N ALA A 107 13.49 -10.47 17.29
CA ALA A 107 12.46 -9.60 17.86
C ALA A 107 11.35 -10.43 18.53
N SER A 108 11.52 -10.71 19.82
CA SER A 108 10.65 -11.57 20.63
C SER A 108 9.19 -11.07 20.79
N GLY A 109 8.89 -9.83 20.40
CA GLY A 109 7.56 -9.23 20.44
C GLY A 109 6.73 -9.34 19.15
N PHE A 110 7.28 -9.90 18.07
CA PHE A 110 6.59 -9.94 16.77
C PHE A 110 5.49 -11.02 16.74
N ARG A 111 4.23 -10.57 16.64
CA ARG A 111 3.08 -11.47 16.41
C ARG A 111 2.90 -11.71 14.92
N TYR A 112 3.06 -12.98 14.54
CA TYR A 112 3.12 -13.39 13.15
C TYR A 112 1.75 -13.36 12.44
N LYS A 113 1.74 -12.84 11.21
CA LYS A 113 0.69 -13.01 10.21
C LYS A 113 1.32 -13.54 8.92
N ARG A 114 0.56 -14.33 8.16
CA ARG A 114 0.97 -14.78 6.83
C ARG A 114 1.28 -13.55 5.97
N ILE A 115 2.47 -13.56 5.36
CA ILE A 115 2.88 -12.55 4.38
C ILE A 115 2.29 -12.94 3.04
N HIS A 116 1.60 -12.00 2.40
CA HIS A 116 1.04 -12.20 1.06
C HIS A 116 2.11 -11.96 -0.02
N PRO A 117 1.98 -12.56 -1.21
CA PRO A 117 2.95 -12.38 -2.30
C PRO A 117 3.22 -10.91 -2.65
N GLY A 118 2.16 -10.08 -2.74
CA GLY A 118 2.28 -8.65 -3.03
C GLY A 118 3.10 -7.88 -2.00
N GLU A 119 2.86 -8.16 -0.72
CA GLU A 119 3.62 -7.55 0.39
C GLU A 119 5.10 -7.95 0.36
N ALA A 120 5.37 -9.23 0.08
CA ALA A 120 6.73 -9.75 -0.01
C ALA A 120 7.50 -9.17 -1.19
N GLU A 121 6.85 -9.02 -2.35
CA GLU A 121 7.44 -8.46 -3.55
C GLU A 121 7.79 -6.98 -3.38
N CYS A 122 6.84 -6.16 -2.90
CA CYS A 122 7.11 -4.75 -2.61
C CYS A 122 8.23 -4.59 -1.58
N ALA A 123 8.25 -5.42 -0.53
CA ALA A 123 9.31 -5.37 0.47
C ALA A 123 10.67 -5.76 -0.13
N ALA A 124 10.72 -6.80 -0.97
CA ALA A 124 11.96 -7.24 -1.60
C ALA A 124 12.56 -6.14 -2.49
N VAL A 125 11.74 -5.48 -3.32
CA VAL A 125 12.16 -4.35 -4.15
C VAL A 125 12.65 -3.19 -3.28
N ALA A 126 11.90 -2.82 -2.24
CA ALA A 126 12.29 -1.73 -1.35
C ALA A 126 13.64 -1.97 -0.66
N ILE A 127 13.85 -3.20 -0.17
CA ILE A 127 15.11 -3.62 0.46
C ILE A 127 16.26 -3.58 -0.55
N ASN A 128 16.07 -4.16 -1.74
CA ASN A 128 17.14 -4.31 -2.72
C ASN A 128 17.55 -2.97 -3.34
N ARG A 129 16.59 -2.08 -3.60
CA ARG A 129 16.83 -0.79 -4.28
C ARG A 129 17.03 0.38 -3.32
N GLY A 130 16.91 0.16 -2.01
CA GLY A 130 16.98 1.23 -1.01
C GLY A 130 15.81 2.22 -1.09
N TRP A 131 14.65 1.75 -1.55
CA TRP A 131 13.42 2.57 -1.63
C TRP A 131 12.62 2.49 -0.33
N GLU A 132 11.68 3.43 -0.16
CA GLU A 132 10.72 3.36 0.94
C GLU A 132 9.62 2.32 0.64
N LEU A 133 9.36 1.43 1.60
CA LEU A 133 8.21 0.54 1.55
C LEU A 133 6.97 1.23 2.12
N TRP A 134 5.95 1.45 1.28
CA TRP A 134 4.68 2.01 1.71
C TRP A 134 3.65 0.91 1.97
N THR A 135 3.38 0.63 3.24
CA THR A 135 2.45 -0.45 3.63
C THR A 135 1.84 -0.21 5.00
N ASP A 136 0.60 -0.66 5.20
CA ASP A 136 -0.05 -0.71 6.51
C ASP A 136 -0.08 -2.12 7.11
N ASP A 137 0.37 -3.15 6.38
CA ASP A 137 0.28 -4.52 6.86
C ASP A 137 1.29 -4.79 7.99
N GLY A 138 0.77 -5.03 9.18
CA GLY A 138 1.59 -5.22 10.37
C GLY A 138 2.51 -6.45 10.31
N GLY A 139 2.14 -7.47 9.51
CA GLY A 139 2.94 -8.66 9.30
C GLY A 139 4.24 -8.33 8.57
N ILE A 140 4.14 -7.75 7.37
CA ILE A 140 5.35 -7.39 6.61
C ILE A 140 6.15 -6.29 7.29
N VAL A 141 5.50 -5.30 7.92
CA VAL A 141 6.20 -4.24 8.68
C VAL A 141 7.06 -4.82 9.79
N GLY A 142 6.53 -5.74 10.59
CA GLY A 142 7.29 -6.34 11.67
C GLY A 142 8.40 -7.27 11.17
N LEU A 143 8.17 -7.98 10.06
CA LEU A 143 9.20 -8.81 9.43
C LEU A 143 10.37 -7.99 8.90
N VAL A 144 10.08 -6.93 8.12
CA VAL A 144 11.10 -6.04 7.54
C VAL A 144 11.90 -5.36 8.64
N ARG A 145 11.24 -4.82 9.68
CA ARG A 145 11.95 -4.18 10.81
C ARG A 145 12.88 -5.12 11.57
N ALA A 146 12.54 -6.40 11.65
CA ALA A 146 13.38 -7.40 12.34
C ALA A 146 14.57 -7.89 11.51
N LEU A 147 14.40 -7.98 10.19
CA LEU A 147 15.40 -8.57 9.29
C LEU A 147 16.26 -7.53 8.57
N TYR A 148 15.67 -6.40 8.22
CA TYR A 148 16.23 -5.34 7.37
C TYR A 148 15.92 -3.96 8.00
N PRO A 149 16.51 -3.63 9.16
CA PRO A 149 16.18 -2.42 9.92
C PRO A 149 16.47 -1.11 9.17
N ASP A 150 17.36 -1.14 8.17
CA ASP A 150 17.70 0.03 7.35
C ASP A 150 16.63 0.35 6.30
N CYS A 151 15.78 -0.63 5.95
CA CYS A 151 14.67 -0.44 5.02
C CYS A 151 13.61 0.47 5.66
N GLN A 152 13.39 1.64 5.06
CA GLN A 152 12.39 2.59 5.55
C GLN A 152 10.99 2.08 5.23
N VAL A 153 10.14 2.03 6.26
CA VAL A 153 8.74 1.62 6.13
C VAL A 153 7.84 2.77 6.55
N VAL A 154 7.01 3.24 5.62
CA VAL A 154 6.07 4.35 5.83
C VAL A 154 4.64 3.83 5.78
N ARG A 155 3.85 4.15 6.80
CA ARG A 155 2.44 3.76 6.92
C ARG A 155 1.54 4.91 6.48
N THR A 156 0.27 4.64 6.17
CA THR A 156 -0.67 5.64 5.62
C THR A 156 -0.78 6.91 6.48
N CYS A 157 -0.80 6.78 7.81
CA CYS A 157 -0.86 7.98 8.68
C CYS A 157 0.37 8.88 8.49
N ALA A 158 1.56 8.29 8.44
CA ALA A 158 2.81 9.04 8.25
C ALA A 158 2.90 9.66 6.85
N LEU A 159 2.34 9.01 5.83
CA LEU A 159 2.22 9.59 4.48
C LEU A 159 1.35 10.84 4.49
N LEU A 160 0.21 10.82 5.19
CA LEU A 160 -0.66 12.00 5.30
C LEU A 160 -0.04 13.12 6.14
N VAL A 161 0.68 12.79 7.22
CA VAL A 161 1.47 13.79 7.97
C VAL A 161 2.51 14.45 7.05
N ARG A 162 3.23 13.65 6.25
CA ARG A 162 4.18 14.15 5.26
C ARG A 162 3.51 15.01 4.19
N ALA A 163 2.30 14.66 3.77
CA ALA A 163 1.54 15.44 2.79
C ALA A 163 1.19 16.84 3.33
N VAL A 164 0.74 16.92 4.58
CA VAL A 164 0.47 18.21 5.27
C VAL A 164 1.75 19.03 5.38
N GLN A 165 2.86 18.41 5.82
CA GLN A 165 4.17 19.08 5.94
C GLN A 165 4.68 19.64 4.60
N ARG A 166 4.31 19.01 3.48
CA ARG A 166 4.65 19.45 2.13
C ARG A 166 3.63 20.41 1.52
N GLY A 167 2.56 20.77 2.25
CA GLY A 167 1.49 21.63 1.75
C GLY A 167 0.64 21.02 0.63
N LEU A 168 0.64 19.69 0.48
CA LEU A 168 -0.12 18.98 -0.55
C LEU A 168 -1.60 18.83 -0.19
N ILE A 169 -1.92 18.89 1.10
CA ILE A 169 -3.27 18.77 1.64
C ILE A 169 -3.35 19.55 2.96
N PRO A 170 -4.43 20.31 3.22
CA PRO A 170 -4.65 20.94 4.52
C PRO A 170 -4.75 19.91 5.65
N CYS A 171 -4.33 20.27 6.86
CA CYS A 171 -4.35 19.31 7.97
C CYS A 171 -5.75 18.76 8.25
N ALA A 172 -6.77 19.63 8.25
CA ALA A 172 -8.17 19.22 8.50
C ALA A 172 -8.64 18.16 7.50
N ASP A 173 -8.28 18.30 6.22
CA ASP A 173 -8.63 17.37 5.16
C ASP A 173 -7.86 16.06 5.31
N ALA A 174 -6.58 16.10 5.68
CA ALA A 174 -5.80 14.90 6.00
C ALA A 174 -6.39 14.14 7.20
N ALA A 175 -6.86 14.85 8.23
CA ALA A 175 -7.51 14.25 9.39
C ALA A 175 -8.85 13.61 9.02
N HIS A 176 -9.65 14.27 8.17
CA HIS A 176 -10.89 13.70 7.66
C HIS A 176 -10.63 12.44 6.81
N LEU A 177 -9.68 12.53 5.87
CA LEU A 177 -9.30 11.42 5.00
C LEU A 177 -8.83 10.21 5.82
N TYR A 178 -7.97 10.41 6.81
CA TYR A 178 -7.49 9.30 7.64
C TYR A 178 -8.58 8.73 8.57
N ASN A 179 -9.23 9.60 9.36
CA ASN A 179 -10.07 9.16 10.46
C ASN A 179 -11.47 8.73 10.04
N THR A 180 -11.97 9.29 8.94
CA THR A 180 -13.32 9.03 8.44
C THR A 180 -13.25 8.15 7.20
N VAL A 181 -12.59 8.60 6.14
CA VAL A 181 -12.63 7.89 4.86
C VAL A 181 -11.87 6.57 4.96
N PHE A 182 -10.58 6.59 5.30
CA PHE A 182 -9.77 5.36 5.36
C PHE A 182 -10.24 4.41 6.47
N ARG A 183 -10.42 4.90 7.70
CA ARG A 183 -10.76 4.06 8.86
C ARG A 183 -12.20 3.56 8.86
N VAL A 184 -13.18 4.41 8.55
CA VAL A 184 -14.60 4.07 8.67
C VAL A 184 -15.15 3.57 7.33
N GLN A 185 -15.00 4.35 6.26
CA GLN A 185 -15.64 4.03 4.97
C GLN A 185 -14.91 2.91 4.22
N LEU A 186 -13.57 2.93 4.22
CA LEU A 186 -12.73 1.92 3.54
C LEU A 186 -12.21 0.82 4.47
N GLY A 187 -12.49 0.91 5.78
CA GLY A 187 -12.25 -0.18 6.73
C GLY A 187 -10.78 -0.41 7.14
N LEU A 188 -9.92 0.61 7.08
CA LEU A 188 -8.54 0.54 7.60
C LEU A 188 -8.54 0.23 9.11
N ARG A 189 -8.13 -0.99 9.47
CA ARG A 189 -8.07 -1.45 10.86
C ARG A 189 -6.81 -0.93 11.55
N THR A 190 -6.96 0.10 12.36
CA THR A 190 -5.88 0.71 13.14
C THR A 190 -6.43 1.38 14.40
N SER A 191 -5.63 1.39 15.47
CA SER A 191 -5.89 2.19 16.68
C SER A 191 -5.36 3.62 16.56
N VAL A 192 -4.53 3.89 15.55
CA VAL A 192 -3.94 5.20 15.30
C VAL A 192 -5.00 6.16 14.78
N SER A 193 -4.87 7.41 15.17
CA SER A 193 -5.63 8.57 14.72
C SER A 193 -4.68 9.65 14.20
N LEU A 194 -5.10 10.40 13.19
CA LEU A 194 -4.39 11.61 12.75
C LEU A 194 -5.02 12.81 13.46
N ARG A 195 -4.21 13.62 14.14
CA ARG A 195 -4.65 14.84 14.82
C ARG A 195 -3.98 16.07 14.23
N CYS A 196 -4.70 17.17 14.27
CA CYS A 196 -4.24 18.48 13.82
C CYS A 196 -4.19 19.46 14.99
N ASP A 197 -3.12 20.23 15.04
CA ASP A 197 -2.97 21.43 15.85
C ASP A 197 -2.54 22.56 14.91
N GLY A 198 -3.52 23.36 14.44
CA GLY A 198 -3.34 24.19 13.25
C GLY A 198 -2.95 23.34 12.04
N GLU A 199 -1.86 23.73 11.35
CA GLU A 199 -1.29 22.98 10.22
C GLU A 199 -0.25 21.91 10.64
N GLN A 200 -0.18 21.57 11.93
CA GLN A 200 0.69 20.49 12.40
C GLN A 200 -0.09 19.18 12.52
N ALA A 201 0.24 18.21 11.66
CA ALA A 201 -0.32 16.87 11.68
C ALA A 201 0.53 15.91 12.53
N THR A 202 -0.10 15.11 13.40
CA THR A 202 0.57 14.05 14.16
C THR A 202 -0.26 12.76 14.21
N CYS A 203 0.41 11.62 14.20
CA CYS A 203 -0.21 10.30 14.39
C CYS A 203 -0.17 9.93 15.89
N ARG A 204 -1.32 9.59 16.47
CA ARG A 204 -1.45 9.13 17.87
C ARG A 204 -2.28 7.86 17.97
#